data_AF-A0A918VFQ1-F1
#
_entry.id   AF-A0A918VFQ1-F1
#
_cell.length_a   1.000
_cell.length_b   1.000
_cell.length_c   1.000
_cell.angle_alpha   90.00
_cell.angle_beta   90.00
_cell.angle_gamma   90.00
#
_symmetry.space_group_name_H-M   'P 1'
#
loop_
_entity.id
_entity.type
_entity.pdbx_description
1 polymer ?
#
loop_
_entity_poly.entity_id
_entity_poly.type
_entity_poly.pdbx_seq_one_letter_code
_entity_poly.pdbx_strand_id
1 'polypeptide(L)'
;MNYRSIDDLNHIILKKLDIIPKDIDLIVGVPRSGMLPANLLALYLNLPYTDIHSFKNGFVYKAGARKQFFNTTAYKSILVVDDSIASGAALLQCKNDLKDFESLYDIKYCAVYVTPENKNLADYAFEVVSTPRCFQWNIFNHTALEKSCFDIDGVLCVDPTDAQNDDGKAYRDFLKHAAPLYIPGSKIGTIVTSRLEKYRAETECWLKVNGVKYDKLVMLDLPDMMARQKANNHGEHKAATYADHTYNLFVESSLVQAREINRLTKKPVFCTENFEMIYDSESIIYNIKSGRYMPFLRRFALDLRFKLKSKKAKLRNAFA
;
A
#
# COMPACT_ATOMS: atom_id res chain seq x y z
N MET A 1 -7.80 -6.28 5.64
CA MET A 1 -7.25 -5.02 5.09
C MET A 1 -8.02 -4.74 3.80
N ASN A 2 -8.34 -3.51 3.40
CA ASN A 2 -8.93 -3.28 2.08
C ASN A 2 -7.80 -2.98 1.09
N TYR A 3 -7.25 -4.04 0.50
CA TYR A 3 -6.17 -3.96 -0.48
C TYR A 3 -6.74 -3.73 -1.89
N ARG A 4 -6.07 -2.89 -2.71
CA ARG A 4 -6.31 -2.84 -4.16
C ARG A 4 -4.99 -2.99 -4.92
N SER A 5 -4.99 -3.85 -5.91
CA SER A 5 -3.88 -4.02 -6.86
C SER A 5 -3.93 -2.97 -7.98
N ILE A 6 -2.91 -2.94 -8.82
CA ILE A 6 -2.94 -2.20 -10.10
C ILE A 6 -4.02 -2.77 -11.01
N ASP A 7 -4.26 -4.08 -10.96
CA ASP A 7 -5.31 -4.71 -11.72
C ASP A 7 -6.71 -4.24 -11.26
N ASP A 8 -6.96 -4.18 -9.95
CA ASP A 8 -8.19 -3.62 -9.39
C ASP A 8 -8.38 -2.16 -9.83
N LEU A 9 -7.31 -1.35 -9.77
CA LEU A 9 -7.31 0.05 -10.23
C LEU A 9 -7.75 0.14 -11.69
N ASN A 10 -7.19 -0.70 -12.55
CA ASN A 10 -7.52 -0.68 -13.95
C ASN A 10 -8.97 -1.11 -14.21
N HIS A 11 -9.42 -2.18 -13.56
CA HIS A 11 -10.78 -2.68 -13.67
C HIS A 11 -11.83 -1.65 -13.24
N ILE A 12 -11.60 -0.96 -12.12
CA ILE A 12 -12.57 0.03 -11.65
C ILE A 12 -12.61 1.26 -12.56
N ILE A 13 -11.47 1.67 -13.13
CA ILE A 13 -11.42 2.74 -14.14
C ILE A 13 -12.28 2.35 -15.34
N LEU A 14 -12.04 1.19 -15.93
CA LEU A 14 -12.79 0.70 -17.09
C LEU A 14 -14.29 0.61 -16.83
N LYS A 15 -14.69 0.16 -15.63
CA LYS A 15 -16.08 0.07 -15.19
C LYS A 15 -16.78 1.42 -15.02
N LYS A 16 -16.01 2.50 -14.84
CA LYS A 16 -16.51 3.85 -14.54
C LYS A 16 -16.22 4.87 -15.64
N LEU A 17 -15.75 4.45 -16.81
CA LEU A 17 -15.51 5.33 -17.95
C LEU A 17 -16.79 6.04 -18.45
N ASP A 18 -17.96 5.49 -18.16
CA ASP A 18 -19.27 6.01 -18.54
C ASP A 18 -19.64 7.29 -17.79
N ILE A 19 -19.16 7.48 -16.55
CA ILE A 19 -19.48 8.66 -15.75
C ILE A 19 -18.55 9.85 -16.02
N ILE A 20 -17.47 9.65 -16.76
CA ILE A 20 -16.56 10.73 -17.14
C ILE A 20 -17.15 11.49 -18.33
N PRO A 21 -17.26 12.83 -18.26
CA PRO A 21 -17.77 13.64 -19.36
C PRO A 21 -16.97 13.46 -20.65
N LYS A 22 -17.67 13.53 -21.79
CA LYS A 22 -17.04 13.36 -23.12
C LYS A 22 -16.42 14.63 -23.68
N ASP A 23 -16.69 15.77 -23.04
CA ASP A 23 -16.17 17.09 -23.37
C ASP A 23 -14.91 17.45 -22.55
N ILE A 24 -14.31 16.50 -21.82
CA ILE A 24 -13.00 16.71 -21.20
C ILE A 24 -11.93 16.82 -22.29
N ASP A 25 -11.11 17.86 -22.22
CA ASP A 25 -10.07 18.14 -23.22
C ASP A 25 -8.65 17.73 -22.74
N LEU A 26 -8.43 17.66 -21.42
CA LEU A 26 -7.13 17.36 -20.81
C LEU A 26 -7.27 16.61 -19.49
N ILE A 27 -6.42 15.59 -19.30
CA ILE A 27 -6.23 14.92 -18.00
C ILE A 27 -5.00 15.50 -17.28
N VAL A 28 -5.17 15.86 -16.00
CA VAL A 28 -4.08 16.34 -15.14
C VAL A 28 -3.92 15.41 -13.95
N GLY A 29 -2.79 14.71 -13.83
CA GLY A 29 -2.50 13.84 -12.70
C GLY A 29 -1.95 14.60 -11.49
N VAL A 30 -2.38 14.23 -10.29
CA VAL A 30 -1.80 14.70 -9.03
C VAL A 30 -0.58 13.82 -8.66
N PRO A 31 0.65 14.36 -8.62
CA PRO A 31 1.82 13.57 -8.27
C PRO A 31 1.82 13.12 -6.80
N ARG A 32 2.34 11.92 -6.49
CA ARG A 32 2.92 10.91 -7.39
C ARG A 32 1.92 9.85 -7.81
N SER A 33 1.07 9.39 -6.89
CA SER A 33 0.23 8.21 -7.11
C SER A 33 -0.94 8.46 -8.06
N GLY A 34 -1.53 9.67 -8.05
CA GLY A 34 -2.58 10.07 -8.99
C GLY A 34 -2.15 10.07 -10.46
N MET A 35 -0.85 10.10 -10.74
CA MET A 35 -0.31 10.01 -12.10
C MET A 35 -0.66 8.67 -12.79
N LEU A 36 -0.70 7.57 -12.04
CA LEU A 36 -1.01 6.25 -12.59
C LEU A 36 -2.44 6.17 -13.15
N PRO A 37 -3.51 6.43 -12.38
CA PRO A 37 -4.87 6.43 -12.92
C PRO A 37 -5.11 7.53 -13.95
N ALA A 38 -4.47 8.70 -13.79
CA ALA A 38 -4.58 9.78 -14.76
C ALA A 38 -4.06 9.35 -16.15
N ASN A 39 -2.92 8.65 -16.20
CA ASN A 39 -2.38 8.14 -17.44
C ASN A 39 -3.28 7.07 -18.08
N LEU A 40 -3.81 6.13 -17.28
CA LEU A 40 -4.75 5.11 -17.77
C LEU A 40 -6.02 5.76 -18.36
N LEU A 41 -6.62 6.73 -17.66
CA LEU A 41 -7.77 7.47 -18.16
C LEU A 41 -7.47 8.19 -19.47
N ALA A 42 -6.31 8.85 -19.57
CA ALA A 42 -5.88 9.54 -20.78
C ALA A 42 -5.74 8.57 -21.97
N LEU A 43 -5.17 7.38 -21.76
CA LEU A 43 -5.06 6.35 -22.79
C LEU A 43 -6.42 5.83 -23.24
N TYR A 44 -7.32 5.53 -22.30
CA TYR A 44 -8.65 5.00 -22.64
C TYR A 44 -9.58 6.02 -23.30
N LEU A 45 -9.43 7.30 -22.94
CA LEU A 45 -10.22 8.38 -23.53
C LEU A 45 -9.53 9.01 -24.75
N ASN A 46 -8.31 8.58 -25.08
CA ASN A 46 -7.45 9.17 -26.11
C ASN A 46 -7.28 10.69 -25.94
N LEU A 47 -7.03 11.13 -24.70
CA LEU A 47 -6.87 12.53 -24.33
C LEU A 47 -5.40 12.87 -24.03
N PRO A 48 -5.00 14.13 -24.24
CA PRO A 48 -3.72 14.63 -23.74
C PRO A 48 -3.64 14.53 -22.21
N TYR A 49 -2.41 14.44 -21.70
CA TYR A 49 -2.15 14.21 -20.28
C TYR A 49 -0.95 15.01 -19.80
N THR A 50 -1.00 15.48 -18.55
CA THR A 50 0.13 16.14 -17.88
C THR A 50 0.05 15.98 -16.36
N ASP A 51 1.06 16.45 -15.64
CA ASP A 51 1.02 16.58 -14.18
C ASP A 51 0.64 18.00 -13.75
N ILE A 52 0.17 18.16 -12.51
CA ILE A 52 -0.29 19.45 -11.99
C ILE A 52 0.77 20.58 -12.07
N HIS A 53 2.06 20.28 -11.86
CA HIS A 53 3.11 21.30 -11.92
C HIS A 53 3.37 21.71 -13.37
N SER A 54 3.41 20.74 -14.28
CA SER A 54 3.52 20.99 -15.72
C SER A 54 2.32 21.76 -16.26
N PHE A 55 1.10 21.42 -15.82
CA PHE A 55 -0.13 22.15 -16.16
C PHE A 55 -0.04 23.63 -15.77
N LYS A 56 0.33 23.90 -14.51
CA LYS A 56 0.49 25.28 -14.00
C LYS A 56 1.51 26.11 -14.78
N ASN A 57 2.51 25.44 -15.36
CA ASN A 57 3.55 26.07 -16.19
C ASN A 57 3.22 26.05 -17.69
N GLY A 58 2.04 25.57 -18.09
CA GLY A 58 1.64 25.51 -19.49
C GLY A 58 2.41 24.46 -20.30
N PHE A 59 2.60 23.25 -19.77
CA PHE A 59 3.18 22.08 -20.47
C PHE A 59 2.27 20.83 -20.53
N VAL A 60 2.10 20.22 -21.73
CA VAL A 60 1.42 18.92 -21.95
C VAL A 60 2.41 17.84 -22.40
N TYR A 61 2.15 16.58 -22.03
CA TYR A 61 2.77 15.42 -22.68
C TYR A 61 1.93 15.01 -23.91
N LYS A 62 2.49 15.18 -25.12
CA LYS A 62 1.89 14.70 -26.39
C LYS A 62 2.51 13.38 -26.82
N ALA A 63 1.70 12.53 -27.47
CA ALA A 63 2.18 11.29 -28.08
C ALA A 63 3.32 11.57 -29.07
N GLY A 64 4.44 10.86 -28.92
CA GLY A 64 5.55 10.87 -29.89
C GLY A 64 6.48 12.08 -29.89
N ALA A 65 6.26 13.13 -29.08
CA ALA A 65 7.12 14.30 -29.02
C ALA A 65 7.47 14.75 -27.60
N ARG A 66 8.72 15.20 -27.40
CA ARG A 66 9.22 15.83 -26.16
C ARG A 66 8.38 17.08 -25.84
N LYS A 67 8.24 17.42 -24.54
CA LYS A 67 7.49 18.59 -23.97
C LYS A 67 7.23 19.71 -24.99
N GLN A 68 5.97 19.98 -25.31
CA GLN A 68 5.56 21.12 -26.14
C GLN A 68 4.83 22.16 -25.27
N PHE A 69 5.08 23.44 -25.55
CA PHE A 69 4.32 24.55 -24.96
C PHE A 69 2.86 24.46 -25.41
N PHE A 70 1.93 24.70 -24.49
CA PHE A 70 0.49 24.73 -24.77
C PHE A 70 0.12 25.86 -25.74
N ASN A 71 -0.90 25.64 -26.56
CA ASN A 71 -1.78 26.74 -26.96
C ASN A 71 -2.90 26.81 -25.90
N THR A 72 -2.88 27.84 -25.06
CA THR A 72 -3.78 28.01 -23.90
C THR A 72 -5.27 28.08 -24.29
N THR A 73 -5.58 28.36 -25.56
CA THR A 73 -6.94 28.47 -26.09
C THR A 73 -7.57 27.14 -26.51
N ALA A 74 -6.80 26.05 -26.55
CA ALA A 74 -7.25 24.76 -27.09
C ALA A 74 -7.94 23.83 -26.07
N TYR A 75 -7.85 24.13 -24.78
CA TYR A 75 -8.39 23.29 -23.71
C TYR A 75 -9.28 24.15 -22.82
N LYS A 76 -10.52 23.72 -22.57
CA LYS A 76 -11.45 24.40 -21.65
C LYS A 76 -11.81 23.52 -20.49
N SER A 77 -12.03 22.23 -20.71
CA SER A 77 -12.48 21.29 -19.68
C SER A 77 -11.33 20.39 -19.22
N ILE A 78 -11.00 20.47 -17.93
CA ILE A 78 -9.81 19.84 -17.34
C ILE A 78 -10.26 18.86 -16.27
N LEU A 79 -9.82 17.60 -16.36
CA LEU A 79 -10.07 16.60 -15.34
C LEU A 79 -8.80 16.35 -14.52
N VAL A 80 -8.80 16.81 -13.28
CA VAL A 80 -7.73 16.57 -12.31
C VAL A 80 -7.97 15.23 -11.63
N VAL A 81 -7.01 14.31 -11.70
CA VAL A 81 -7.16 12.93 -11.24
C VAL A 81 -6.17 12.62 -10.12
N ASP A 82 -6.70 12.06 -9.03
CA ASP A 82 -5.92 11.49 -7.93
C ASP A 82 -6.23 10.00 -7.73
N ASP A 83 -5.30 9.25 -7.12
CA ASP A 83 -5.49 7.82 -6.86
C ASP A 83 -6.49 7.58 -5.74
N SER A 84 -6.41 8.41 -4.69
CA SER A 84 -7.32 8.27 -3.57
C SER A 84 -7.53 9.53 -2.73
N ILE A 85 -8.71 9.65 -2.15
CA ILE A 85 -9.04 10.64 -1.13
C ILE A 85 -9.21 9.92 0.21
N ALA A 86 -8.33 10.24 1.17
CA ALA A 86 -8.40 9.75 2.54
C ALA A 86 -9.00 10.78 3.49
N SER A 87 -8.26 11.86 3.78
CA SER A 87 -8.71 12.98 4.61
C SER A 87 -9.27 14.16 3.78
N GLY A 88 -8.97 14.21 2.48
CA GLY A 88 -9.26 15.36 1.61
C GLY A 88 -8.20 16.46 1.62
N ALA A 89 -7.18 16.39 2.49
CA ALA A 89 -6.18 17.44 2.61
C ALA A 89 -5.40 17.71 1.31
N ALA A 90 -4.98 16.64 0.62
CA ALA A 90 -4.27 16.77 -0.67
C ALA A 90 -5.16 17.38 -1.76
N LEU A 91 -6.43 16.99 -1.84
CA LEU A 91 -7.40 17.58 -2.77
C LEU A 91 -7.64 19.05 -2.46
N LEU A 92 -7.76 19.43 -1.18
CA LEU A 92 -7.92 20.84 -0.79
C LEU A 92 -6.72 21.68 -1.19
N GLN A 93 -5.50 21.16 -0.97
CA GLN A 93 -4.28 21.82 -1.43
C GLN A 93 -4.27 21.96 -2.96
N CYS A 94 -4.65 20.90 -3.68
CA CYS A 94 -4.76 20.91 -5.14
C CYS A 94 -5.76 21.98 -5.63
N LYS A 95 -6.93 22.10 -5.00
CA LYS A 95 -7.92 23.14 -5.30
C LYS A 95 -7.34 24.54 -5.08
N ASN A 96 -6.65 24.76 -3.96
CA ASN A 96 -5.99 26.03 -3.69
C ASN A 96 -4.90 26.36 -4.73
N ASP A 97 -4.11 25.37 -5.12
CA ASP A 97 -3.01 25.53 -6.08
C ASP A 97 -3.49 25.85 -7.51
N LEU A 98 -4.75 25.55 -7.83
CA LEU A 98 -5.38 25.75 -9.13
C LEU A 98 -6.44 26.87 -9.14
N LYS A 99 -6.66 27.55 -8.01
CA LYS A 99 -7.72 28.55 -7.86
C LYS A 99 -7.66 29.67 -8.91
N ASP A 100 -6.46 30.16 -9.22
CA ASP A 100 -6.28 31.23 -10.21
C ASP A 100 -6.59 30.77 -11.65
N PHE A 101 -6.58 29.45 -11.88
CA PHE A 101 -6.85 28.83 -13.18
C PHE A 101 -8.33 28.55 -13.41
N GLU A 102 -9.19 28.57 -12.37
CA GLU A 102 -10.64 28.35 -12.49
C GLU A 102 -11.36 29.44 -13.31
N SER A 103 -10.74 30.61 -13.47
CA SER A 103 -11.23 31.67 -14.35
C SER A 103 -10.99 31.39 -15.84
N LEU A 104 -10.04 30.50 -16.15
CA LEU A 104 -9.59 30.18 -17.49
C LEU A 104 -10.12 28.83 -17.98
N TYR A 105 -10.35 27.90 -17.04
CA TYR A 105 -10.68 26.51 -17.31
C TYR A 105 -11.85 26.04 -16.44
N ASP A 106 -12.71 25.18 -16.98
CA ASP A 106 -13.63 24.38 -16.17
C ASP A 106 -12.88 23.17 -15.60
N ILE A 107 -12.55 23.24 -14.30
CA ILE A 107 -11.76 22.22 -13.62
C ILE A 107 -12.69 21.30 -12.82
N LYS A 108 -12.66 20.01 -13.14
CA LYS A 108 -13.30 18.94 -12.37
C LYS A 108 -12.28 18.05 -11.70
N TYR A 109 -12.67 17.45 -10.58
CA TYR A 109 -11.81 16.59 -9.78
C TYR A 109 -12.35 15.16 -9.77
N CYS A 110 -11.47 14.19 -10.02
CA CYS A 110 -11.76 12.77 -10.01
C CYS A 110 -10.83 12.05 -9.04
N ALA A 111 -11.37 11.13 -8.25
CA ALA A 111 -10.59 10.23 -7.44
C ALA A 111 -11.06 8.79 -7.64
N VAL A 112 -10.12 7.87 -7.86
CA VAL A 112 -10.48 6.46 -8.05
C VAL A 112 -11.02 5.87 -6.75
N TYR A 113 -10.30 6.04 -5.64
CA TYR A 113 -10.69 5.48 -4.35
C TYR A 113 -10.99 6.54 -3.29
N VAL A 114 -12.18 6.52 -2.70
CA VAL A 114 -12.57 7.50 -1.66
C VAL A 114 -12.95 6.81 -0.35
N THR A 115 -12.71 7.44 0.79
CA THR A 115 -13.27 6.94 2.06
C THR A 115 -14.77 7.21 2.12
N PRO A 116 -15.56 6.42 2.87
CA PRO A 116 -17.00 6.63 3.02
C PRO A 116 -17.37 8.05 3.47
N GLU A 117 -16.54 8.66 4.33
CA GLU A 117 -16.75 9.99 4.87
C GLU A 117 -16.51 11.10 3.83
N ASN A 118 -15.69 10.84 2.82
CA ASN A 118 -15.23 11.83 1.84
C ASN A 118 -15.70 11.53 0.41
N LYS A 119 -16.72 10.69 0.26
CA LYS A 119 -17.24 10.25 -1.04
C LYS A 119 -17.73 11.37 -1.97
N ASN A 120 -18.06 12.53 -1.41
CA ASN A 120 -18.61 13.68 -2.14
C ASN A 120 -17.59 14.84 -2.30
N LEU A 121 -16.31 14.64 -1.97
CA LEU A 121 -15.31 15.72 -2.05
C LEU A 121 -14.83 15.99 -3.48
N ALA A 122 -14.84 14.96 -4.33
CA ALA A 122 -14.52 15.04 -5.75
C ALA A 122 -15.82 15.03 -6.57
N ASP A 123 -15.78 15.62 -7.76
CA ASP A 123 -16.90 15.62 -8.72
C ASP A 123 -17.17 14.19 -9.21
N TYR A 124 -16.12 13.39 -9.36
CA TYR A 124 -16.20 11.98 -9.74
C TYR A 124 -15.45 11.09 -8.74
N ALA A 125 -16.13 10.06 -8.24
CA ALA A 125 -15.57 9.06 -7.35
C ALA A 125 -15.94 7.65 -7.83
N PHE A 126 -14.95 6.77 -8.02
CA PHE A 126 -15.20 5.48 -8.67
C PHE A 126 -15.59 4.38 -7.68
N GLU A 127 -14.82 4.22 -6.61
CA GLU A 127 -15.09 3.23 -5.56
C GLU A 127 -14.90 3.79 -4.14
N VAL A 128 -15.84 3.45 -3.25
CA VAL A 128 -15.74 3.74 -1.82
C VAL A 128 -14.99 2.62 -1.11
N VAL A 129 -13.83 2.93 -0.53
CA VAL A 129 -12.95 1.97 0.18
C VAL A 129 -12.76 2.40 1.64
N SER A 130 -13.25 1.58 2.57
CA SER A 130 -13.16 1.83 4.02
C SER A 130 -11.73 1.61 4.56
N THR A 131 -11.36 2.33 5.62
CA THR A 131 -10.10 2.07 6.34
C THR A 131 -10.22 0.80 7.19
N PRO A 132 -9.15 0.05 7.50
CA PRO A 132 -7.80 0.22 6.99
C PRO A 132 -7.74 -0.23 5.52
N ARG A 133 -7.05 0.56 4.70
CA ARG A 133 -6.87 0.30 3.27
C ARG A 133 -5.42 0.49 2.88
N CYS A 134 -4.98 -0.22 1.86
CA CYS A 134 -3.67 -0.04 1.26
C CYS A 134 -3.75 -0.32 -0.25
N PHE A 135 -2.81 0.25 -0.99
CA PHE A 135 -2.73 0.08 -2.43
C PHE A 135 -1.37 -0.49 -2.79
N GLN A 136 -1.28 -1.25 -3.87
CA GLN A 136 -0.04 -1.88 -4.31
C GLN A 136 1.15 -0.91 -4.35
N TRP A 137 0.95 0.29 -4.89
CA TRP A 137 1.99 1.30 -5.07
C TRP A 137 2.40 2.03 -3.78
N ASN A 138 1.68 1.85 -2.67
CA ASN A 138 1.98 2.56 -1.42
C ASN A 138 2.03 1.69 -0.17
N ILE A 139 1.81 0.38 -0.28
CA ILE A 139 1.73 -0.53 0.87
C ILE A 139 2.96 -0.45 1.77
N PHE A 140 4.15 -0.31 1.20
CA PHE A 140 5.43 -0.21 1.92
C PHE A 140 5.70 1.14 2.60
N ASN A 141 4.81 2.11 2.44
CA ASN A 141 4.95 3.46 3.01
C ASN A 141 3.92 3.75 4.10
N HIS A 142 3.04 2.79 4.43
CA HIS A 142 1.99 3.02 5.40
C HIS A 142 2.49 2.84 6.84
N THR A 143 2.08 3.72 7.74
CA THR A 143 2.34 3.58 9.19
C THR A 143 1.70 2.33 9.81
N ALA A 144 0.79 1.65 9.10
CA ALA A 144 0.18 0.41 9.57
C ALA A 144 1.20 -0.74 9.66
N LEU A 145 2.35 -0.61 9.00
CA LEU A 145 3.42 -1.61 9.01
C LEU A 145 4.10 -1.76 10.38
N GLU A 146 3.94 -0.82 11.30
CA GLU A 146 4.37 -1.01 12.69
C GLU A 146 3.72 -2.24 13.34
N LYS A 147 2.60 -2.72 12.79
CA LYS A 147 1.87 -3.91 13.23
C LYS A 147 1.92 -5.04 12.21
N SER A 148 2.98 -5.12 11.42
CA SER A 148 3.18 -6.20 10.46
C SER A 148 4.42 -7.03 10.73
N CYS A 149 4.38 -8.25 10.23
CA CYS A 149 5.52 -9.14 10.11
C CYS A 149 6.06 -9.12 8.67
N PHE A 150 7.36 -9.23 8.50
CA PHE A 150 8.03 -9.28 7.19
C PHE A 150 8.98 -10.46 7.14
N ASP A 151 8.98 -11.22 6.06
CA ASP A 151 10.18 -11.98 5.69
C ASP A 151 11.27 -11.04 5.16
N ILE A 152 12.50 -11.55 5.03
CA ILE A 152 13.65 -10.82 4.50
C ILE A 152 13.98 -11.25 3.06
N ASP A 153 14.13 -12.54 2.80
CA ASP A 153 14.54 -13.08 1.52
C ASP A 153 13.33 -13.12 0.55
N GLY A 154 13.50 -12.54 -0.64
CA GLY A 154 12.43 -12.29 -1.61
C GLY A 154 11.49 -11.12 -1.26
N VAL A 155 11.68 -10.47 -0.10
CA VAL A 155 10.86 -9.31 0.34
C VAL A 155 11.72 -8.06 0.51
N LEU A 156 12.60 -8.04 1.51
CA LEU A 156 13.48 -6.88 1.77
C LEU A 156 14.73 -6.92 0.89
N CYS A 157 15.19 -8.12 0.52
CA CYS A 157 16.27 -8.35 -0.44
C CYS A 157 15.95 -9.53 -1.36
N VAL A 158 16.73 -9.69 -2.42
CA VAL A 158 16.66 -10.88 -3.29
C VAL A 158 16.90 -12.17 -2.51
N ASP A 159 16.35 -13.28 -2.99
CA ASP A 159 16.65 -14.62 -2.47
C ASP A 159 18.09 -15.04 -2.78
N PRO A 160 18.72 -15.86 -1.93
CA PRO A 160 19.98 -16.49 -2.29
C PRO A 160 19.76 -17.49 -3.43
N THR A 161 20.70 -17.52 -4.37
CA THR A 161 20.77 -18.63 -5.34
C THR A 161 21.13 -19.94 -4.64
N ASP A 162 20.86 -21.08 -5.28
CA ASP A 162 21.23 -22.41 -4.76
C ASP A 162 22.73 -22.52 -4.45
N ALA A 163 23.58 -21.93 -5.30
CA ALA A 163 25.03 -21.92 -5.10
C ALA A 163 25.48 -21.01 -3.94
N GLN A 164 24.71 -19.96 -3.63
CA GLN A 164 24.98 -19.08 -2.49
C GLN A 164 24.42 -19.64 -1.20
N ASN A 165 23.41 -20.50 -1.25
CA ASN A 165 22.80 -21.13 -0.06
C ASN A 165 23.67 -22.31 0.43
N ASP A 166 24.98 -22.09 0.61
CA ASP A 166 25.99 -23.11 0.91
C ASP A 166 26.26 -23.31 2.42
N ASP A 167 25.59 -22.55 3.29
CA ASP A 167 25.88 -22.45 4.74
C ASP A 167 27.34 -22.03 5.06
N GLY A 168 28.05 -21.53 4.04
CA GLY A 168 29.48 -21.32 4.03
C GLY A 168 29.86 -19.87 3.70
N LYS A 169 30.95 -19.71 2.95
CA LYS A 169 31.50 -18.39 2.63
C LYS A 169 30.59 -17.64 1.66
N ALA A 170 30.03 -18.32 0.66
CA ALA A 170 29.17 -17.69 -0.33
C ALA A 170 27.89 -17.16 0.33
N TYR A 171 27.31 -17.92 1.27
CA TYR A 171 26.14 -17.48 2.00
C TYR A 171 26.43 -16.26 2.88
N ARG A 172 27.53 -16.26 3.64
CA ARG A 172 27.91 -15.09 4.46
C ARG A 172 28.16 -13.84 3.63
N ASP A 173 28.72 -13.98 2.44
CA ASP A 173 28.91 -12.88 1.50
C ASP A 173 27.55 -12.35 1.00
N PHE A 174 26.67 -13.25 0.58
CA PHE A 174 25.29 -12.92 0.20
C PHE A 174 24.57 -12.16 1.32
N LEU A 175 24.60 -12.63 2.57
CA LEU A 175 23.89 -11.99 3.68
C LEU A 175 24.31 -10.53 3.92
N LYS A 176 25.56 -10.18 3.59
CA LYS A 176 26.11 -8.82 3.73
C LYS A 176 25.84 -7.93 2.52
N HIS A 177 25.64 -8.51 1.34
CA HIS A 177 25.63 -7.79 0.07
C HIS A 177 24.38 -8.03 -0.78
N ALA A 178 23.38 -8.76 -0.27
CA ALA A 178 22.14 -9.03 -0.97
C ALA A 178 21.51 -7.72 -1.48
N ALA A 179 21.12 -7.71 -2.75
CA ALA A 179 20.52 -6.54 -3.37
C ALA A 179 19.16 -6.24 -2.69
N PRO A 180 18.92 -4.98 -2.24
CA PRO A 180 17.66 -4.62 -1.62
C PRO A 180 16.50 -4.65 -2.64
N LEU A 181 15.31 -4.99 -2.16
CA LEU A 181 14.05 -4.98 -2.90
C LEU A 181 13.11 -3.92 -2.31
N TYR A 182 12.13 -4.33 -1.48
CA TYR A 182 11.07 -3.46 -0.98
C TYR A 182 11.42 -2.90 0.40
N ILE A 183 12.29 -1.88 0.44
CA ILE A 183 12.67 -1.23 1.70
C ILE A 183 11.52 -0.30 2.18
N PRO A 184 10.89 -0.59 3.33
CA PRO A 184 9.76 0.21 3.81
C PRO A 184 10.19 1.62 4.23
N GLY A 185 9.43 2.63 3.81
CA GLY A 185 9.64 4.01 4.25
C GLY A 185 9.22 4.26 5.71
N SER A 186 8.34 3.40 6.23
CA SER A 186 7.88 3.41 7.63
C SER A 186 8.58 2.34 8.46
N LYS A 187 8.58 2.52 9.79
CA LYS A 187 9.02 1.48 10.71
C LYS A 187 8.09 0.28 10.62
N ILE A 188 8.65 -0.93 10.56
CA ILE A 188 7.91 -2.19 10.59
C ILE A 188 7.93 -2.81 11.99
N GLY A 189 6.99 -3.71 12.27
CA GLY A 189 6.94 -4.45 13.53
C GLY A 189 8.07 -5.47 13.64
N THR A 190 7.85 -6.68 13.14
CA THR A 190 8.80 -7.79 13.32
C THR A 190 9.28 -8.35 11.99
N ILE A 191 10.58 -8.59 11.87
CA ILE A 191 11.14 -9.41 10.81
C ILE A 191 11.13 -10.86 11.29
N VAL A 192 10.56 -11.77 10.50
CA VAL A 192 10.49 -13.21 10.79
C VAL A 192 11.06 -13.96 9.59
N THR A 193 12.28 -14.46 9.74
CA THR A 193 13.06 -15.02 8.63
C THR A 193 13.48 -16.47 8.89
N SER A 194 13.69 -17.21 7.80
CA SER A 194 14.29 -18.55 7.82
C SER A 194 15.83 -18.56 7.72
N ARG A 195 16.48 -17.40 7.86
CA ARG A 195 17.92 -17.32 8.13
C ARG A 195 18.20 -17.90 9.51
N LEU A 196 19.36 -18.54 9.68
CA LEU A 196 19.76 -19.15 10.96
C LEU A 196 20.30 -18.11 11.95
N GLU A 197 20.04 -18.30 13.24
CA GLU A 197 20.50 -17.42 14.34
C GLU A 197 22.03 -17.18 14.32
N LYS A 198 22.83 -18.16 13.88
CA LYS A 198 24.30 -18.01 13.72
C LYS A 198 24.72 -16.91 12.75
N TYR A 199 23.79 -16.38 11.96
CA TYR A 199 24.00 -15.29 11.00
C TYR A 199 23.31 -13.97 11.39
N ARG A 200 22.90 -13.85 12.66
CA ARG A 200 22.23 -12.64 13.17
C ARG A 200 23.07 -11.39 12.94
N ALA A 201 24.37 -11.44 13.24
CA ALA A 201 25.25 -10.29 13.10
C ALA A 201 25.32 -9.76 11.65
N GLU A 202 25.45 -10.66 10.66
CA GLU A 202 25.42 -10.28 9.24
C GLU A 202 24.06 -9.72 8.84
N THR A 203 22.98 -10.35 9.29
CA THR A 203 21.61 -9.93 8.97
C THR A 203 21.29 -8.55 9.53
N GLU A 204 21.60 -8.29 10.80
CA GLU A 204 21.39 -7.00 11.45
C GLU A 204 22.26 -5.89 10.84
N CYS A 205 23.50 -6.22 10.46
CA CYS A 205 24.37 -5.30 9.73
C CYS A 205 23.74 -4.88 8.39
N TRP A 206 23.27 -5.84 7.60
CA TRP A 206 22.61 -5.57 6.32
C TRP A 206 21.36 -4.71 6.50
N LEU A 207 20.51 -5.05 7.47
CA LEU A 207 19.28 -4.28 7.78
C LEU A 207 19.61 -2.83 8.14
N LYS A 208 20.65 -2.60 8.94
CA LYS A 208 21.10 -1.27 9.33
C LYS A 208 21.64 -0.48 8.14
N VAL A 209 22.49 -1.08 7.31
CA VAL A 209 23.07 -0.43 6.12
C VAL A 209 21.98 -0.01 5.14
N ASN A 210 20.94 -0.83 4.96
CA ASN A 210 19.83 -0.54 4.07
C ASN A 210 18.71 0.29 4.72
N GLY A 211 18.90 0.77 5.94
CA GLY A 211 17.97 1.68 6.60
C GLY A 211 16.64 1.06 7.02
N VAL A 212 16.56 -0.27 7.16
CA VAL A 212 15.34 -0.96 7.61
C VAL A 212 15.14 -0.70 9.10
N LYS A 213 13.99 -0.09 9.44
CA LYS A 213 13.60 0.20 10.82
C LYS A 213 12.59 -0.84 11.29
N TYR A 214 12.92 -1.60 12.33
CA TYR A 214 12.09 -2.68 12.86
C TYR A 214 12.12 -2.74 14.40
N ASP A 215 11.15 -3.38 15.04
CA ASP A 215 11.12 -3.60 16.50
C ASP A 215 11.87 -4.87 16.91
N LYS A 216 11.67 -5.97 16.18
CA LYS A 216 12.21 -7.28 16.55
C LYS A 216 12.66 -8.07 15.32
N LEU A 217 13.74 -8.83 15.47
CA LEU A 217 14.22 -9.82 14.48
C LEU A 217 14.11 -11.23 15.08
N VAL A 218 13.24 -12.05 14.50
CA VAL A 218 13.06 -13.47 14.82
C VAL A 218 13.67 -14.30 13.71
N MET A 219 14.63 -15.17 14.06
CA MET A 219 15.33 -16.05 13.13
C MET A 219 15.15 -17.51 13.55
N LEU A 220 15.55 -18.45 12.68
CA LEU A 220 15.50 -19.86 12.97
C LEU A 220 16.68 -20.29 13.86
N ASP A 221 16.37 -20.83 15.03
CA ASP A 221 17.37 -21.40 15.95
C ASP A 221 17.60 -22.88 15.63
N LEU A 222 18.32 -23.13 14.54
CA LEU A 222 18.77 -24.46 14.10
C LEU A 222 20.28 -24.41 13.80
N PRO A 223 21.01 -25.52 13.95
CA PRO A 223 22.49 -25.50 13.89
C PRO A 223 23.03 -25.21 12.47
N ASP A 224 22.39 -25.76 11.45
CA ASP A 224 22.90 -25.73 10.08
C ASP A 224 21.79 -25.84 9.02
N MET A 225 22.21 -25.69 7.76
CA MET A 225 21.32 -25.80 6.62
C MET A 225 20.63 -27.17 6.52
N MET A 226 21.33 -28.27 6.85
CA MET A 226 20.75 -29.62 6.77
C MET A 226 19.61 -29.78 7.77
N ALA A 227 19.80 -29.30 9.01
CA ALA A 227 18.76 -29.29 10.03
C ALA A 227 17.56 -28.43 9.62
N ARG A 228 17.81 -27.26 9.01
CA ARG A 228 16.76 -26.38 8.46
C ARG A 228 15.95 -27.07 7.36
N GLN A 229 16.62 -27.67 6.37
CA GLN A 229 15.96 -28.38 5.27
C GLN A 229 15.16 -29.58 5.77
N LYS A 230 15.69 -30.32 6.75
CA LYS A 230 14.99 -31.45 7.37
C LYS A 230 13.74 -31.02 8.15
N ALA A 231 13.81 -29.87 8.83
CA ALA A 231 12.67 -29.34 9.57
C ALA A 231 11.56 -28.86 8.62
N ASN A 232 11.93 -28.25 7.48
CA ASN A 232 11.01 -27.74 6.44
C ASN A 232 9.82 -26.93 7.01
N ASN A 233 10.04 -26.21 8.10
CA ASN A 233 9.01 -25.59 8.93
C ASN A 233 8.89 -24.08 8.72
N HIS A 234 9.28 -23.57 7.54
CA HIS A 234 9.33 -22.14 7.22
C HIS A 234 8.00 -21.43 7.51
N GLY A 235 6.90 -21.98 6.97
CA GLY A 235 5.55 -21.43 7.16
C GLY A 235 5.09 -21.49 8.62
N GLU A 236 5.37 -22.59 9.34
CA GLU A 236 4.98 -22.76 10.74
C GLU A 236 5.74 -21.81 11.67
N HIS A 237 7.05 -21.68 11.49
CA HIS A 237 7.88 -20.74 12.24
C HIS A 237 7.39 -19.30 12.08
N LYS A 238 7.15 -18.89 10.83
CA LYS A 238 6.62 -17.56 10.49
C LYS A 238 5.22 -17.36 11.08
N ALA A 239 4.34 -18.35 10.94
CA ALA A 239 2.98 -18.31 11.46
C ALA A 239 2.93 -18.22 12.99
N ALA A 240 3.81 -18.91 13.71
CA ALA A 240 3.85 -18.90 15.17
C ALA A 240 4.07 -17.48 15.73
N THR A 241 5.00 -16.72 15.12
CA THR A 241 5.21 -15.30 15.50
C THR A 241 4.05 -14.43 15.05
N TYR A 242 3.54 -14.64 13.84
CA TYR A 242 2.47 -13.83 13.27
C TYR A 242 1.10 -14.05 13.93
N ALA A 243 0.90 -15.19 14.58
CA ALA A 243 -0.34 -15.51 15.30
C ALA A 243 -0.65 -14.49 16.41
N ASP A 244 0.36 -13.81 16.97
CA ASP A 244 0.16 -12.79 17.99
C ASP A 244 -0.80 -11.67 17.55
N HIS A 245 -1.76 -11.36 18.41
CA HIS A 245 -2.84 -10.39 18.16
C HIS A 245 -2.37 -8.95 17.84
N THR A 246 -1.12 -8.61 18.15
CA THR A 246 -0.51 -7.33 17.82
C THR A 246 -0.39 -7.14 16.31
N TYR A 247 -0.11 -8.23 15.58
CA TYR A 247 0.13 -8.20 14.14
C TYR A 247 -1.14 -8.41 13.32
N ASN A 248 -1.25 -7.65 12.22
CA ASN A 248 -2.42 -7.62 11.36
C ASN A 248 -2.13 -7.82 9.86
N LEU A 249 -0.85 -7.93 9.49
CA LEU A 249 -0.36 -8.20 8.15
C LEU A 249 0.97 -8.98 8.22
N PHE A 250 1.14 -9.98 7.36
CA PHE A 250 2.44 -10.58 7.07
C PHE A 250 2.82 -10.26 5.63
N VAL A 251 4.09 -9.96 5.36
CA VAL A 251 4.62 -9.82 4.00
C VAL A 251 5.57 -10.97 3.72
N GLU A 252 5.21 -11.79 2.74
CA GLU A 252 5.88 -13.03 2.36
C GLU A 252 6.20 -13.00 0.86
N SER A 253 7.29 -13.62 0.43
CA SER A 253 7.66 -13.71 -0.98
C SER A 253 7.06 -14.92 -1.66
N SER A 254 7.05 -16.09 -1.00
CA SER A 254 6.54 -17.33 -1.59
C SER A 254 5.03 -17.45 -1.49
N LEU A 255 4.32 -17.61 -2.61
CA LEU A 255 2.87 -17.83 -2.61
C LEU A 255 2.45 -19.06 -1.77
N VAL A 256 3.25 -20.13 -1.80
CA VAL A 256 3.01 -21.35 -1.03
C VAL A 256 3.11 -21.07 0.47
N GLN A 257 4.17 -20.39 0.91
CA GLN A 257 4.31 -20.00 2.32
C GLN A 257 3.25 -18.99 2.74
N ALA A 258 2.90 -18.05 1.87
CA ALA A 258 1.88 -17.03 2.16
C ALA A 258 0.51 -17.68 2.43
N ARG A 259 0.13 -18.65 1.59
CA ARG A 259 -1.09 -19.46 1.79
C ARG A 259 -1.02 -20.28 3.07
N GLU A 260 0.12 -20.88 3.38
CA GLU A 260 0.28 -21.67 4.60
C GLU A 260 0.18 -20.81 5.86
N ILE A 261 0.86 -19.66 5.89
CA ILE A 261 0.78 -18.68 6.98
C ILE A 261 -0.65 -18.16 7.13
N ASN A 262 -1.34 -17.84 6.03
CA ASN A 262 -2.75 -17.46 6.05
C ASN A 262 -3.63 -18.59 6.61
N ARG A 263 -3.39 -19.84 6.20
CA ARG A 263 -4.13 -21.02 6.67
C ARG A 263 -3.97 -21.23 8.16
N LEU A 264 -2.76 -21.10 8.69
CA LEU A 264 -2.43 -21.31 10.10
C LEU A 264 -2.94 -20.16 10.98
N THR A 265 -2.77 -18.91 10.54
CA THR A 265 -3.08 -17.73 11.38
C THR A 265 -4.49 -17.18 11.17
N LYS A 266 -5.14 -17.52 10.04
CA LYS A 266 -6.43 -16.95 9.59
C LYS A 266 -6.40 -15.43 9.40
N LYS A 267 -5.20 -14.86 9.22
CA LYS A 267 -4.92 -13.44 9.03
C LYS A 267 -4.40 -13.18 7.61
N PRO A 268 -4.55 -11.96 7.06
CA PRO A 268 -4.08 -11.66 5.71
C PRO A 268 -2.57 -11.80 5.57
N VAL A 269 -2.13 -12.22 4.40
CA VAL A 269 -0.71 -12.25 4.02
C VAL A 269 -0.58 -11.58 2.66
N PHE A 270 0.28 -10.58 2.55
CA PHE A 270 0.63 -9.95 1.29
C PHE A 270 1.80 -10.70 0.66
N CYS A 271 1.61 -11.16 -0.57
CA CYS A 271 2.58 -11.96 -1.30
C CYS A 271 3.31 -11.08 -2.33
N THR A 272 4.63 -10.94 -2.24
CA THR A 272 5.41 -10.10 -3.17
C THR A 272 5.68 -10.77 -4.52
N GLU A 273 5.57 -12.09 -4.62
CA GLU A 273 5.70 -12.83 -5.90
C GLU A 273 4.62 -12.43 -6.91
N ASN A 274 3.36 -12.27 -6.46
CA ASN A 274 2.23 -11.92 -7.32
C ASN A 274 1.57 -10.59 -6.97
N PHE A 275 2.06 -9.89 -5.93
CA PHE A 275 1.46 -8.67 -5.40
C PHE A 275 -0.01 -8.82 -5.00
N GLU A 276 -0.41 -10.01 -4.53
CA GLU A 276 -1.76 -10.26 -4.08
C GLU A 276 -1.87 -10.33 -2.55
N MET A 277 -3.06 -10.04 -2.05
CA MET A 277 -3.39 -10.22 -0.65
C MET A 277 -4.18 -11.51 -0.44
N ILE A 278 -3.57 -12.46 0.27
CA ILE A 278 -4.11 -13.79 0.50
C ILE A 278 -5.11 -13.79 1.65
N TYR A 279 -6.31 -14.31 1.38
CA TYR A 279 -7.46 -14.36 2.28
C TYR A 279 -8.14 -15.74 2.36
N ASP A 280 -7.55 -16.77 1.75
CA ASP A 280 -8.17 -18.07 1.47
C ASP A 280 -8.81 -18.74 2.70
N SER A 281 -8.25 -18.51 3.89
CA SER A 281 -8.73 -19.05 5.17
C SER A 281 -9.33 -17.99 6.11
N GLU A 282 -9.86 -16.88 5.62
CA GLU A 282 -10.37 -15.79 6.46
C GLU A 282 -11.36 -16.25 7.54
N SER A 283 -11.07 -15.91 8.80
CA SER A 283 -12.04 -16.01 9.89
C SER A 283 -13.14 -14.96 9.74
N ILE A 284 -14.41 -15.37 9.88
CA ILE A 284 -15.60 -14.49 9.92
C ILE A 284 -15.40 -13.31 10.92
N ILE A 285 -14.65 -13.55 12.02
CA ILE A 285 -14.34 -12.55 13.05
C ILE A 285 -13.41 -11.44 12.51
N TYR A 286 -12.44 -11.78 11.66
CA TYR A 286 -11.55 -10.81 11.02
C TYR A 286 -12.34 -9.89 10.08
N ASN A 287 -13.31 -10.45 9.34
CA ASN A 287 -14.18 -9.71 8.42
C ASN A 287 -15.12 -8.71 9.10
N ILE A 288 -15.61 -9.04 10.31
CA ILE A 288 -16.42 -8.11 11.12
C ILE A 288 -15.55 -6.98 11.69
N LYS A 289 -14.33 -7.29 12.16
CA LYS A 289 -13.40 -6.26 12.70
C LYS A 289 -12.79 -5.37 11.62
N SER A 290 -12.52 -5.92 10.44
CA SER A 290 -11.98 -5.17 9.30
C SER A 290 -13.05 -4.32 8.60
N GLY A 291 -14.34 -4.54 8.90
CA GLY A 291 -15.46 -3.81 8.31
C GLY A 291 -15.78 -4.22 6.87
N ARG A 292 -15.25 -5.36 6.40
CA ARG A 292 -15.52 -5.93 5.06
C ARG A 292 -16.97 -6.39 4.93
N TYR A 293 -17.55 -6.89 6.02
CA TYR A 293 -19.00 -7.11 6.18
C TYR A 293 -19.53 -6.18 7.29
N MET A 294 -20.66 -5.52 7.02
CA MET A 294 -21.37 -4.61 7.95
C MET A 294 -20.56 -3.38 8.41
N PRO A 295 -20.16 -2.47 7.50
CA PRO A 295 -19.46 -1.22 7.87
C PRO A 295 -20.20 -0.38 8.92
N PHE A 296 -21.53 -0.48 8.98
CA PHE A 296 -22.37 0.14 9.99
C PHE A 296 -22.07 -0.34 11.42
N LEU A 297 -21.84 -1.64 11.63
CA LEU A 297 -21.54 -2.19 12.96
C LEU A 297 -20.19 -1.69 13.48
N ARG A 298 -19.19 -1.59 12.60
CA ARG A 298 -17.89 -1.02 12.96
C ARG A 298 -18.00 0.48 13.28
N ARG A 299 -18.77 1.24 12.49
CA ARG A 299 -19.03 2.66 12.74
C ARG A 299 -19.74 2.85 14.09
N PHE A 300 -20.77 2.05 14.36
CA PHE A 300 -21.47 2.03 15.64
C PHE A 300 -20.54 1.69 16.81
N ALA A 301 -19.69 0.66 16.67
CA ALA A 301 -18.72 0.29 17.71
C ALA A 301 -17.67 1.39 17.97
N LEU A 302 -17.21 2.08 16.92
CA LEU A 302 -16.32 3.24 17.05
C LEU A 302 -17.01 4.40 17.75
N ASP A 303 -18.25 4.74 17.37
CA ASP A 303 -19.05 5.80 18.01
C ASP A 303 -19.31 5.48 19.49
N LEU A 304 -19.62 4.23 19.82
CA LEU A 304 -19.80 3.78 21.19
C LEU A 304 -18.50 3.94 21.99
N ARG A 305 -17.35 3.56 21.40
CA ARG A 305 -16.03 3.72 22.02
C ARG A 305 -15.65 5.18 22.23
N PHE A 306 -15.97 6.07 21.28
CA PHE A 306 -15.76 7.51 21.41
C PHE A 306 -16.64 8.10 22.52
N LYS A 307 -17.92 7.72 22.58
CA LYS A 307 -18.83 8.12 23.67
C LYS A 307 -18.38 7.62 25.03
N LEU A 308 -17.86 6.39 25.11
CA LEU A 308 -17.31 5.83 26.35
C LEU A 308 -16.02 6.54 26.78
N LYS A 309 -15.11 6.84 25.85
CA LYS A 309 -13.90 7.64 26.14
C LYS A 309 -14.25 9.05 26.60
N SER A 310 -15.21 9.72 25.95
CA SER A 310 -15.61 11.08 26.34
C SER A 310 -16.33 11.10 27.70
N LYS A 311 -17.18 10.10 27.99
CA LYS A 311 -17.77 9.91 29.32
C LYS A 311 -16.70 9.67 30.39
N LYS A 312 -15.70 8.82 30.11
CA LYS A 312 -14.61 8.52 31.04
C LYS A 312 -13.72 9.74 31.30
N ALA A 313 -13.49 10.59 30.28
CA ALA A 313 -12.78 11.86 30.42
C ALA A 313 -13.59 12.89 31.24
N LYS A 314 -14.91 13.00 30.98
CA LYS A 314 -15.81 13.86 31.77
C LYS A 314 -15.90 13.43 33.24
N LEU A 315 -15.97 12.13 33.50
CA LEU A 315 -15.93 11.58 34.88
C LEU A 315 -14.59 11.90 35.56
N ARG A 316 -13.45 11.79 34.85
CA ARG A 316 -12.14 12.13 35.43
C ARG A 316 -11.99 13.61 35.79
N ASN A 317 -12.65 14.50 35.05
CA ASN A 317 -12.66 15.94 35.34
C ASN A 317 -13.73 16.36 36.37
N ALA A 318 -14.67 15.47 36.73
CA ALA A 318 -15.68 15.73 37.76
C ALA A 318 -15.22 15.28 39.17
N PHE A 319 -14.12 14.53 39.25
CA PHE A 319 -13.51 14.01 40.49
C PHE A 319 -12.07 14.53 40.69
N ALA A 320 -11.70 15.62 40.01
CA ALA A 320 -10.46 16.38 40.19
C ALA A 320 -10.85 17.83 40.53
#